data_AF-A0A5P9PA43-F1
#
_entry.id   AF-A0A5P9PA43-F1
#
_cell.length_a   1.000
_cell.length_b   1.000
_cell.length_c   1.000
_cell.angle_alpha   90.00
_cell.angle_beta   90.00
_cell.angle_gamma   90.00
#
_symmetry.space_group_name_H-M   'P 1'
#
loop_
_entity.id
_entity.type
_entity.pdbx_description
1 polymer ?
#
loop_
_entity_poly.entity_id
_entity_poly.type
_entity_poly.pdbx_seq_one_letter_code
_entity_poly.pdbx_strand_id
1 'polypeptide(L)'
;MAREPSELDTDRFADGMDQSAPENGNSKLLHRRSYMKLAGATTAVATAFGTSASADSSDYDVIRARGQVINIGRGETFENKLIDVSTGNSILLNVTGANSVIRNIGFKGLYRGDQFLISINAGRGDILFENIYMGDGATKEGSSFVHGPGAVFMHRGSKANLTFRRCNVQGFPNNGFYCSNTASGPSSVHFDTCFGKNNGVTTFRCASGDDVIENCVAYNDNTDYGPGYGGYTETNGRPVWVWNGGTVTIRDSNFADGPYPYALVAGANGSPGSVTFKSGGYRGNIQRASGSTVSIGDDVSTNPDLSIPDGVPTSAEAAASGAASTGTASSSAEPVEDDSDDDDSDDGLENVLLVDGDDSDVTRYEFNVDGELEPSNDEGATIDDALEIDGALASGVVANWKDAFRFSGDLEQLTVDGPGTVLVNGDEVDPADYGEELPHVLEVEGQGSPTSFEITVEGTIDIASEDDPEDEATTISGSTVQSSVTDDSQTFRFSGALTDVTVIDGEATVSLDGDQIDPADYGDHELLPHALVIDGTDADEPSTYSFKASGSVVKSEYQDASIDDEDVIEGKAVRGAVGNWLDAYWFDGDIEDFTLCGKAAVDVQYNVREQ
;
A
#
# COMPACT_ATOMS: atom_id res chain seq x y z
N MET A 1 63.69 -2.58 10.97
CA MET A 1 64.75 -3.36 11.66
C MET A 1 64.51 -3.27 13.16
N ALA A 2 64.57 -4.39 13.88
CA ALA A 2 64.74 -4.51 15.35
C ALA A 2 63.63 -3.89 16.24
N ARG A 3 63.22 -4.50 17.36
CA ARG A 3 63.60 -5.79 17.97
C ARG A 3 62.54 -6.22 19.00
N GLU A 4 62.30 -7.52 19.10
CA GLU A 4 61.89 -8.24 20.32
C GLU A 4 63.13 -8.98 20.90
N PRO A 5 63.05 -9.70 22.03
CA PRO A 5 62.31 -9.48 23.30
C PRO A 5 63.28 -9.57 24.51
N SER A 6 62.77 -9.62 25.77
CA SER A 6 63.25 -10.53 26.86
C SER A 6 62.68 -10.21 28.26
N GLU A 7 62.20 -11.24 28.98
CA GLU A 7 62.21 -11.53 30.45
C GLU A 7 61.91 -10.40 31.48
N LEU A 8 61.02 -10.52 32.49
CA LEU A 8 60.68 -11.56 33.49
C LEU A 8 61.56 -11.61 34.77
N ASP A 9 60.94 -11.34 35.93
CA ASP A 9 61.09 -12.05 37.23
C ASP A 9 60.00 -11.51 38.21
N THR A 10 59.02 -12.31 38.68
CA THR A 10 58.94 -13.08 39.97
C THR A 10 58.81 -12.21 41.25
N ASP A 11 58.13 -12.61 42.34
CA ASP A 11 57.62 -13.92 42.77
C ASP A 11 56.43 -13.83 43.77
N ARG A 12 55.45 -14.75 43.71
CA ARG A 12 54.89 -15.59 44.84
C ARG A 12 53.43 -16.08 44.70
N PHE A 13 53.32 -17.39 44.46
CA PHE A 13 52.52 -18.44 45.16
C PHE A 13 51.35 -18.02 46.10
N ALA A 14 50.19 -18.70 46.13
CA ALA A 14 49.63 -19.85 45.37
C ALA A 14 48.08 -19.84 45.59
N ASP A 15 47.21 -20.76 45.11
CA ASP A 15 47.31 -22.07 44.42
C ASP A 15 46.03 -22.24 43.53
N GLY A 16 45.53 -23.40 43.03
CA GLY A 16 45.94 -24.79 43.15
C GLY A 16 44.98 -25.80 42.45
N MET A 17 45.44 -26.35 41.33
CA MET A 17 44.97 -27.55 40.59
C MET A 17 43.64 -27.58 39.80
N ASP A 18 43.78 -28.02 38.54
CA ASP A 18 42.77 -28.42 37.54
C ASP A 18 42.67 -29.97 37.44
N GLN A 19 41.61 -30.51 36.82
CA GLN A 19 41.63 -31.87 36.26
C GLN A 19 40.60 -32.16 35.13
N SER A 20 40.96 -31.78 33.90
CA SER A 20 40.86 -32.56 32.63
C SER A 20 39.71 -33.59 32.38
N ALA A 21 39.05 -33.50 31.22
CA ALA A 21 38.31 -34.59 30.56
C ALA A 21 39.25 -35.60 29.84
N PRO A 22 38.76 -36.75 29.28
CA PRO A 22 38.30 -36.75 27.87
C PRO A 22 37.28 -37.86 27.45
N GLU A 23 36.85 -37.80 26.16
CA GLU A 23 36.29 -38.90 25.30
C GLU A 23 34.97 -39.60 25.73
N ASN A 24 34.08 -40.04 24.82
CA ASN A 24 34.27 -40.54 23.44
C ASN A 24 33.07 -40.20 22.52
N GLY A 25 33.19 -40.41 21.20
CA GLY A 25 32.18 -39.98 20.21
C GLY A 25 31.55 -41.10 19.37
N ASN A 26 30.55 -40.75 18.54
CA ASN A 26 30.13 -41.55 17.38
C ASN A 26 29.39 -40.69 16.33
N SER A 27 29.39 -41.12 15.06
CA SER A 27 28.76 -40.40 13.94
C SER A 27 28.20 -41.34 12.87
N LYS A 28 27.32 -40.82 11.99
CA LYS A 28 26.52 -41.50 10.93
C LYS A 28 25.32 -42.25 11.53
N LEU A 29 24.09 -42.07 11.03
CA LEU A 29 23.64 -42.39 9.67
C LEU A 29 22.69 -41.33 9.06
N LEU A 30 22.13 -41.62 7.88
CA LEU A 30 21.48 -40.65 6.98
C LEU A 30 19.95 -40.80 6.87
N HIS A 31 19.32 -39.66 6.53
CA HIS A 31 18.17 -39.48 5.63
C HIS A 31 16.70 -39.62 6.12
N ARG A 32 15.89 -38.70 5.53
CA ARG A 32 14.42 -38.68 5.28
C ARG A 32 13.44 -38.14 6.34
N ARG A 33 12.98 -36.92 6.04
CA ARG A 33 11.63 -36.32 6.24
C ARG A 33 11.21 -35.85 7.65
N SER A 34 10.17 -35.01 7.61
CA SER A 34 9.37 -34.44 8.72
C SER A 34 9.95 -33.23 9.46
N TYR A 35 9.35 -32.06 9.22
CA TYR A 35 9.42 -30.85 10.06
C TYR A 35 8.53 -31.02 11.32
N MET A 36 8.50 -29.99 12.19
CA MET A 36 7.63 -29.76 13.37
C MET A 36 8.06 -30.33 14.73
N LYS A 37 8.89 -29.56 15.45
CA LYS A 37 8.68 -28.99 16.82
C LYS A 37 9.97 -28.26 17.25
N LEU A 38 9.97 -26.95 17.48
CA LEU A 38 9.34 -26.18 18.57
C LEU A 38 10.04 -26.38 19.94
N ALA A 39 11.04 -25.54 20.23
CA ALA A 39 11.43 -25.08 21.57
C ALA A 39 12.48 -23.96 21.46
N GLY A 40 12.25 -22.80 22.07
CA GLY A 40 13.17 -21.65 22.03
C GLY A 40 12.45 -20.34 22.26
N ALA A 41 12.04 -20.07 23.50
CA ALA A 41 11.08 -19.00 23.82
C ALA A 41 11.74 -17.71 24.32
N THR A 42 11.14 -16.58 23.97
CA THR A 42 11.15 -15.32 24.72
C THR A 42 9.70 -14.83 24.85
N THR A 43 9.39 -14.17 25.95
CA THR A 43 8.00 -14.02 26.43
C THR A 43 7.22 -12.95 25.67
N ALA A 44 6.09 -13.32 25.07
CA ALA A 44 4.99 -12.41 24.80
C ALA A 44 4.06 -12.35 26.03
N VAL A 45 3.57 -11.16 26.37
CA VAL A 45 2.51 -10.98 27.39
C VAL A 45 1.18 -10.94 26.66
N ALA A 46 0.22 -11.75 27.11
CA ALA A 46 -1.14 -11.75 26.59
C ALA A 46 -2.09 -11.13 27.61
N THR A 47 -2.82 -10.09 27.18
CA THR A 47 -4.07 -9.62 27.78
C THR A 47 -5.15 -9.81 26.73
N ALA A 48 -6.21 -10.55 27.06
CA ALA A 48 -7.17 -11.04 26.08
C ALA A 48 -8.59 -10.57 26.39
N PHE A 49 -9.14 -9.77 25.48
CA PHE A 49 -10.55 -9.68 25.14
C PHE A 49 -10.64 -9.75 23.59
N GLY A 50 -11.71 -10.23 22.98
CA GLY A 50 -12.91 -10.79 23.62
C GLY A 50 -13.89 -11.52 22.70
N THR A 51 -13.72 -11.42 21.37
CA THR A 51 -14.61 -12.01 20.37
C THR A 51 -13.85 -12.98 19.44
N SER A 52 -14.51 -14.05 19.03
CA SER A 52 -14.01 -14.97 18.02
C SER A 52 -14.57 -14.57 16.65
N ALA A 53 -13.84 -13.73 15.92
CA ALA A 53 -14.09 -13.53 14.50
C ALA A 53 -14.00 -14.88 13.76
N SER A 54 -14.75 -15.02 12.67
CA SER A 54 -14.57 -16.16 11.76
C SER A 54 -13.17 -16.12 11.16
N ALA A 55 -12.63 -17.29 10.80
CA ALA A 55 -11.40 -17.36 10.03
C ALA A 55 -11.74 -17.16 8.56
N ASP A 56 -11.95 -15.90 8.17
CA ASP A 56 -12.22 -15.51 6.80
C ASP A 56 -11.03 -15.87 5.89
N SER A 57 -11.32 -16.25 4.65
CA SER A 57 -10.55 -17.29 3.94
C SER A 57 -9.44 -16.78 3.00
N SER A 58 -9.10 -15.49 3.06
CA SER A 58 -8.01 -14.90 2.29
C SER A 58 -6.63 -15.15 2.94
N ASP A 59 -5.69 -15.72 2.18
CA ASP A 59 -4.32 -16.07 2.64
C ASP A 59 -3.38 -14.84 2.83
N TYR A 60 -3.93 -13.63 2.96
CA TYR A 60 -3.21 -12.35 2.97
C TYR A 60 -3.89 -11.25 3.81
N ASP A 61 -3.11 -10.32 4.36
CA ASP A 61 -3.65 -9.13 5.05
C ASP A 61 -3.88 -7.98 4.05
N VAL A 62 -4.96 -7.20 4.23
CA VAL A 62 -5.26 -6.00 3.44
C VAL A 62 -4.65 -4.75 4.10
N ILE A 63 -4.05 -3.86 3.30
CA ILE A 63 -3.53 -2.55 3.72
C ILE A 63 -4.13 -1.47 2.82
N ARG A 64 -5.11 -0.72 3.31
CA ARG A 64 -5.62 0.49 2.63
C ARG A 64 -4.60 1.63 2.70
N ALA A 65 -4.34 2.31 1.59
CA ALA A 65 -3.45 3.47 1.54
C ALA A 65 -4.06 4.68 2.25
N ARG A 66 -3.25 5.36 3.08
CA ARG A 66 -3.61 6.51 3.96
C ARG A 66 -2.46 7.52 4.09
N GLY A 67 -1.51 7.56 3.15
CA GLY A 67 -0.30 8.40 3.21
C GLY A 67 0.89 7.77 3.94
N GLN A 68 0.82 6.50 4.33
CA GLN A 68 1.77 5.88 5.27
C GLN A 68 3.08 5.37 4.63
N VAL A 69 4.14 5.32 5.44
CA VAL A 69 5.44 4.74 5.07
C VAL A 69 5.71 3.45 5.85
N ILE A 70 5.77 2.33 5.13
CA ILE A 70 6.13 1.01 5.68
C ILE A 70 7.65 0.84 5.53
N ASN A 71 8.37 0.82 6.66
CA ASN A 71 9.83 0.73 6.67
C ASN A 71 10.28 -0.73 6.82
N ILE A 72 10.91 -1.29 5.77
CA ILE A 72 11.31 -2.70 5.73
C ILE A 72 12.79 -2.84 6.11
N GLY A 73 13.04 -3.54 7.22
CA GLY A 73 14.31 -3.65 7.94
C GLY A 73 15.24 -4.79 7.52
N ARG A 74 16.43 -4.83 8.13
CA ARG A 74 17.54 -5.69 7.70
C ARG A 74 17.29 -7.16 8.08
N GLY A 75 17.05 -8.03 7.10
CA GLY A 75 16.69 -9.43 7.32
C GLY A 75 15.20 -9.68 7.51
N GLU A 76 14.36 -8.66 7.30
CA GLU A 76 12.91 -8.74 7.45
C GLU A 76 12.25 -9.46 6.26
N THR A 77 11.07 -10.02 6.49
CA THR A 77 10.20 -10.56 5.45
C THR A 77 8.85 -9.86 5.51
N PHE A 78 8.51 -9.12 4.45
CA PHE A 78 7.22 -8.47 4.28
C PHE A 78 6.46 -9.24 3.20
N GLU A 79 5.41 -9.96 3.58
CA GLU A 79 4.77 -10.94 2.70
C GLU A 79 3.26 -11.07 2.85
N ASN A 80 2.61 -11.58 1.80
CA ASN A 80 1.18 -11.84 1.69
C ASN A 80 0.33 -10.60 2.02
N LYS A 81 0.33 -9.61 1.11
CA LYS A 81 -0.38 -8.34 1.30
C LYS A 81 -1.13 -7.90 0.05
N LEU A 82 -2.38 -7.50 0.24
CA LEU A 82 -3.14 -6.72 -0.73
C LEU A 82 -3.09 -5.25 -0.31
N ILE A 83 -2.32 -4.43 -1.02
CA ILE A 83 -2.20 -3.00 -0.78
C ILE A 83 -3.23 -2.30 -1.65
N ASP A 84 -4.33 -1.88 -1.06
CA ASP A 84 -5.36 -1.10 -1.74
C ASP A 84 -4.91 0.36 -1.87
N VAL A 85 -4.80 0.84 -3.11
CA VAL A 85 -4.46 2.23 -3.46
C VAL A 85 -5.60 2.95 -4.20
N SER A 86 -6.79 2.32 -4.30
CA SER A 86 -7.98 2.92 -4.90
C SER A 86 -8.40 4.22 -4.20
N THR A 87 -8.16 4.29 -2.88
CA THR A 87 -8.42 5.44 -1.97
C THR A 87 -7.81 6.77 -2.41
N GLY A 88 -6.93 6.78 -3.42
CA GLY A 88 -6.25 7.97 -3.95
C GLY A 88 -5.10 8.47 -3.06
N ASN A 89 -5.06 8.04 -1.80
CA ASN A 89 -3.97 8.32 -0.88
C ASN A 89 -2.66 7.62 -1.32
N SER A 90 -1.52 8.20 -0.93
CA SER A 90 -0.22 7.59 -1.23
C SER A 90 0.16 6.50 -0.23
N ILE A 91 1.11 5.64 -0.59
CA ILE A 91 1.75 4.68 0.31
C ILE A 91 3.20 4.44 -0.17
N LEU A 92 4.11 4.15 0.75
CA LEU A 92 5.52 3.92 0.44
C LEU A 92 6.09 2.68 1.14
N LEU A 93 6.54 1.68 0.37
CA LEU A 93 7.40 0.60 0.89
C LEU A 93 8.87 1.08 0.87
N ASN A 94 9.38 1.51 2.02
CA ASN A 94 10.73 2.04 2.18
C ASN A 94 11.72 0.95 2.63
N VAL A 95 12.35 0.30 1.66
CA VAL A 95 13.30 -0.80 1.85
C VAL A 95 14.69 -0.26 2.16
N THR A 96 15.00 -0.17 3.45
CA THR A 96 16.33 0.23 3.97
C THR A 96 17.16 -0.97 4.42
N GLY A 97 16.50 -2.08 4.73
CA GLY A 97 17.12 -3.36 5.03
C GLY A 97 17.71 -4.06 3.81
N ALA A 98 18.94 -4.55 3.96
CA ALA A 98 19.50 -5.59 3.08
C ALA A 98 19.29 -6.98 3.70
N ASN A 99 19.40 -8.05 2.90
CA ASN A 99 19.01 -9.42 3.25
C ASN A 99 17.50 -9.59 3.52
N SER A 100 16.66 -8.65 3.05
CA SER A 100 15.21 -8.68 3.20
C SER A 100 14.51 -9.42 2.06
N VAL A 101 13.27 -9.84 2.32
CA VAL A 101 12.37 -10.46 1.34
C VAL A 101 11.06 -9.67 1.32
N ILE A 102 10.61 -9.30 0.13
CA ILE A 102 9.34 -8.61 -0.12
C ILE A 102 8.61 -9.48 -1.14
N ARG A 103 7.53 -10.17 -0.76
CA ARG A 103 6.91 -11.15 -1.67
C ARG A 103 5.41 -11.32 -1.51
N ASN A 104 4.75 -11.81 -2.55
CA ASN A 104 3.29 -11.97 -2.56
C ASN A 104 2.59 -10.64 -2.21
N ILE A 105 2.86 -9.60 -3.00
CA ILE A 105 2.35 -8.24 -2.77
C ILE A 105 1.55 -7.79 -3.98
N GLY A 106 0.24 -7.66 -3.84
CA GLY A 106 -0.61 -7.00 -4.82
C GLY A 106 -0.80 -5.53 -4.48
N PHE A 107 -0.76 -4.65 -5.46
CA PHE A 107 -1.31 -3.30 -5.36
C PHE A 107 -2.61 -3.28 -6.17
N LYS A 108 -3.76 -3.08 -5.50
CA LYS A 108 -5.10 -3.01 -6.13
C LYS A 108 -5.52 -1.56 -6.34
N GLY A 109 -6.02 -1.26 -7.54
CA GLY A 109 -6.57 0.04 -7.91
C GLY A 109 -5.56 0.96 -8.61
N LEU A 110 -6.09 1.91 -9.37
CA LEU A 110 -5.34 2.90 -10.13
C LEU A 110 -4.65 3.91 -9.19
N TYR A 111 -3.31 3.93 -9.17
CA TYR A 111 -2.57 4.77 -8.23
C TYR A 111 -2.60 6.27 -8.61
N ARG A 112 -3.12 7.12 -7.73
CA ARG A 112 -3.27 8.58 -7.98
C ARG A 112 -2.23 9.47 -7.26
N GLY A 113 -1.36 8.87 -6.43
CA GLY A 113 -0.30 9.59 -5.71
C GLY A 113 0.85 10.09 -6.59
N ASP A 114 1.82 10.79 -5.98
CA ASP A 114 2.92 11.47 -6.69
C ASP A 114 4.29 10.75 -6.63
N GLN A 115 4.50 9.95 -5.59
CA GLN A 115 5.77 9.32 -5.25
C GLN A 115 6.00 7.96 -5.96
N PHE A 116 7.08 7.28 -5.59
CA PHE A 116 7.31 5.88 -6.01
C PHE A 116 6.78 4.94 -4.94
N LEU A 117 5.98 3.93 -5.32
CA LEU A 117 5.39 2.97 -4.36
C LEU A 117 6.45 2.13 -3.62
N ILE A 118 7.61 1.87 -4.22
CA ILE A 118 8.74 1.15 -3.59
C ILE A 118 10.02 1.98 -3.69
N SER A 119 10.60 2.35 -2.54
CA SER A 119 11.88 3.07 -2.40
C SER A 119 12.94 2.13 -1.82
N ILE A 120 14.11 2.03 -2.46
CA ILE A 120 15.17 1.09 -2.07
C ILE A 120 16.49 1.85 -1.80
N ASN A 121 16.88 1.96 -0.53
CA ASN A 121 18.11 2.64 -0.10
C ASN A 121 18.93 1.79 0.88
N ALA A 122 19.19 0.54 0.49
CA ALA A 122 19.70 -0.48 1.39
C ALA A 122 21.23 -0.58 1.48
N GLY A 123 21.71 -1.13 2.60
CA GLY A 123 23.12 -1.47 2.80
C GLY A 123 23.61 -2.62 1.90
N ARG A 124 24.82 -3.15 2.18
CA ARG A 124 25.30 -4.35 1.49
C ARG A 124 24.52 -5.61 1.93
N GLY A 125 24.18 -6.43 0.94
CA GLY A 125 23.44 -7.68 1.07
C GLY A 125 22.63 -7.94 -0.21
N ASP A 126 21.80 -8.96 -0.20
CA ASP A 126 20.89 -9.31 -1.30
C ASP A 126 19.46 -8.95 -0.89
N ILE A 127 18.56 -8.61 -1.83
CA ILE A 127 17.14 -8.36 -1.54
C ILE A 127 16.30 -9.08 -2.59
N LEU A 128 15.32 -9.85 -2.15
CA LEU A 128 14.37 -10.54 -3.02
C LEU A 128 13.03 -9.79 -3.04
N PHE A 129 12.62 -9.36 -4.22
CA PHE A 129 11.26 -8.99 -4.57
C PHE A 129 10.67 -10.16 -5.38
N GLU A 130 9.62 -10.81 -4.91
CA GLU A 130 9.07 -12.02 -5.58
C GLU A 130 7.53 -12.03 -5.64
N ASN A 131 6.94 -12.33 -6.79
CA ASN A 131 5.47 -12.39 -6.95
C ASN A 131 4.79 -11.07 -6.52
N ILE A 132 5.03 -10.01 -7.27
CA ILE A 132 4.50 -8.66 -6.99
C ILE A 132 3.68 -8.18 -8.18
N TYR A 133 2.46 -7.70 -7.94
CA TYR A 133 1.59 -7.12 -8.95
C TYR A 133 1.40 -5.62 -8.73
N MET A 134 1.65 -4.85 -9.78
CA MET A 134 1.44 -3.41 -9.90
C MET A 134 0.94 -3.14 -11.33
N GLY A 135 -0.11 -3.85 -11.74
CA GLY A 135 -0.61 -3.85 -13.12
C GLY A 135 -1.67 -2.79 -13.43
N ASP A 136 -2.34 -2.28 -12.40
CA ASP A 136 -3.45 -1.32 -12.55
C ASP A 136 -2.96 0.10 -12.91
N GLY A 137 -1.65 0.34 -12.78
CA GLY A 137 -0.99 1.55 -13.26
C GLY A 137 -1.14 2.76 -12.35
N ALA A 138 -0.91 3.95 -12.93
CA ALA A 138 -0.99 5.21 -12.21
C ALA A 138 -1.35 6.41 -13.11
N THR A 139 -1.99 7.42 -12.53
CA THR A 139 -2.24 8.72 -13.20
C THR A 139 -1.16 9.75 -12.83
N LYS A 140 -1.33 11.02 -13.20
CA LYS A 140 -0.47 12.13 -12.78
C LYS A 140 -1.13 13.04 -11.71
N GLU A 141 -2.23 12.61 -11.13
CA GLU A 141 -3.20 13.43 -10.37
C GLU A 141 -2.58 14.21 -9.21
N GLY A 142 -1.87 13.54 -8.30
CA GLY A 142 -1.13 14.22 -7.21
C GLY A 142 0.20 14.86 -7.63
N SER A 143 0.69 14.67 -8.86
CA SER A 143 2.12 14.84 -9.17
C SER A 143 2.49 16.19 -9.79
N SER A 144 3.27 16.97 -9.04
CA SER A 144 4.01 18.13 -9.57
C SER A 144 5.26 17.74 -10.41
N PHE A 145 5.65 16.46 -10.41
CA PHE A 145 6.83 15.99 -11.14
C PHE A 145 6.49 15.68 -12.61
N VAL A 146 7.35 16.11 -13.54
CA VAL A 146 7.07 16.07 -14.99
C VAL A 146 6.70 14.67 -15.55
N HIS A 147 7.22 13.61 -14.93
CA HIS A 147 6.95 12.23 -15.32
C HIS A 147 5.93 11.50 -14.44
N GLY A 148 5.30 12.15 -13.45
CA GLY A 148 4.36 11.48 -12.56
C GLY A 148 4.99 10.48 -11.56
N PRO A 149 4.16 9.67 -10.89
CA PRO A 149 4.57 8.56 -10.02
C PRO A 149 5.19 7.38 -10.79
N GLY A 150 5.92 6.52 -10.07
CA GLY A 150 6.51 5.30 -10.61
C GLY A 150 6.38 4.11 -9.66
N ALA A 151 6.72 2.91 -10.12
CA ALA A 151 6.58 1.72 -9.28
C ALA A 151 7.78 1.57 -8.32
N VAL A 152 8.99 1.42 -8.84
CA VAL A 152 10.20 1.10 -8.04
C VAL A 152 11.35 2.07 -8.29
N PHE A 153 11.92 2.61 -7.21
CA PHE A 153 13.10 3.49 -7.23
C PHE A 153 14.25 3.00 -6.36
N MET A 154 15.35 2.60 -7.01
CA MET A 154 16.63 2.35 -6.35
C MET A 154 17.42 3.65 -6.17
N HIS A 155 17.72 4.03 -4.93
CA HIS A 155 18.55 5.19 -4.60
C HIS A 155 20.03 4.97 -4.94
N ARG A 156 20.75 6.06 -5.24
CA ARG A 156 22.22 6.06 -5.45
C ARG A 156 23.02 5.63 -4.21
N GLY A 157 22.42 5.69 -3.02
CA GLY A 157 23.04 5.19 -1.78
C GLY A 157 23.05 3.67 -1.67
N SER A 158 22.17 2.98 -2.44
CA SER A 158 21.92 1.54 -2.31
C SER A 158 23.09 0.68 -2.77
N LYS A 159 23.49 -0.26 -1.91
CA LYS A 159 24.64 -1.17 -2.09
C LYS A 159 24.20 -2.64 -2.06
N ALA A 160 22.91 -2.89 -2.19
CA ALA A 160 22.32 -4.22 -2.25
C ALA A 160 22.32 -4.77 -3.68
N ASN A 161 22.37 -6.09 -3.81
CA ASN A 161 21.99 -6.78 -5.03
C ASN A 161 20.48 -7.00 -5.00
N LEU A 162 19.77 -6.64 -6.06
CA LEU A 162 18.32 -6.72 -6.12
C LEU A 162 17.90 -7.85 -7.06
N THR A 163 17.06 -8.78 -6.60
CA THR A 163 16.40 -9.75 -7.47
C THR A 163 14.92 -9.40 -7.51
N PHE A 164 14.40 -9.08 -8.70
CA PHE A 164 12.96 -9.00 -8.96
C PHE A 164 12.58 -10.29 -9.71
N ARG A 165 11.77 -11.15 -9.09
CA ARG A 165 11.24 -12.37 -9.71
C ARG A 165 9.73 -12.34 -9.83
N ARG A 166 9.17 -12.74 -10.98
CA ARG A 166 7.72 -12.87 -11.15
C ARG A 166 6.98 -11.58 -10.75
N CYS A 167 7.52 -10.43 -11.14
CA CYS A 167 6.90 -9.13 -10.90
C CYS A 167 6.17 -8.67 -12.17
N ASN A 168 4.98 -8.10 -12.00
CA ASN A 168 4.15 -7.50 -13.05
C ASN A 168 4.04 -5.98 -12.76
N VAL A 169 4.57 -5.13 -13.62
CA VAL A 169 4.57 -3.67 -13.42
C VAL A 169 4.14 -2.94 -14.70
N GLN A 170 2.96 -2.33 -14.69
CA GLN A 170 2.36 -1.72 -15.87
C GLN A 170 1.86 -0.29 -15.60
N GLY A 171 1.62 0.50 -16.65
CA GLY A 171 0.83 1.73 -16.58
C GLY A 171 1.41 2.92 -15.79
N PHE A 172 2.63 2.83 -15.25
CA PHE A 172 3.23 3.96 -14.52
C PHE A 172 3.72 5.04 -15.49
N PRO A 173 3.34 6.32 -15.32
CA PRO A 173 3.84 7.42 -16.14
C PRO A 173 5.38 7.58 -16.06
N ASN A 174 5.98 7.23 -14.92
CA ASN A 174 7.42 7.36 -14.69
C ASN A 174 8.17 6.09 -15.12
N ASN A 175 8.94 5.47 -14.22
CA ASN A 175 9.66 4.22 -14.49
C ASN A 175 8.94 3.07 -13.77
N GLY A 176 8.87 1.90 -14.42
CA GLY A 176 8.51 0.66 -13.72
C GLY A 176 9.62 0.30 -12.73
N PHE A 177 10.78 -0.14 -13.25
CA PHE A 177 11.95 -0.45 -12.43
C PHE A 177 13.09 0.55 -12.66
N TYR A 178 13.18 1.61 -11.85
CA TYR A 178 14.33 2.52 -11.84
C TYR A 178 15.50 1.90 -11.07
N CYS A 179 16.36 1.13 -11.77
CA CYS A 179 17.54 0.50 -11.20
C CYS A 179 18.88 0.95 -11.86
N SER A 180 18.90 1.96 -12.73
CA SER A 180 20.16 2.47 -13.33
C SER A 180 21.16 3.07 -12.32
N ASN A 181 20.78 3.17 -11.04
CA ASN A 181 21.67 3.57 -9.96
C ASN A 181 22.60 2.44 -9.47
N THR A 182 22.43 1.18 -9.93
CA THR A 182 23.39 0.08 -9.72
C THR A 182 24.82 0.48 -10.10
N ALA A 183 25.00 1.19 -11.23
CA ALA A 183 26.29 1.72 -11.67
C ALA A 183 26.91 2.80 -10.76
N SER A 184 26.19 3.28 -9.73
CA SER A 184 26.74 4.19 -8.70
C SER A 184 27.43 3.45 -7.55
N GLY A 185 27.31 2.11 -7.48
CA GLY A 185 27.73 1.32 -6.34
C GLY A 185 28.24 -0.07 -6.71
N PRO A 186 28.63 -0.86 -5.69
CA PRO A 186 28.99 -2.26 -5.82
C PRO A 186 27.74 -3.13 -5.65
N SER A 187 26.76 -2.89 -6.53
CA SER A 187 25.39 -3.39 -6.50
C SER A 187 24.93 -3.79 -7.92
N SER A 188 23.93 -4.65 -8.00
CA SER A 188 23.36 -5.17 -9.24
C SER A 188 21.84 -5.30 -9.18
N VAL A 189 21.21 -5.50 -10.34
CA VAL A 189 19.82 -5.95 -10.45
C VAL A 189 19.69 -7.15 -11.39
N HIS A 190 19.00 -8.20 -10.92
CA HIS A 190 18.55 -9.33 -11.72
C HIS A 190 17.03 -9.25 -11.84
N PHE A 191 16.53 -9.05 -13.06
CA PHE A 191 15.14 -9.26 -13.41
C PHE A 191 14.99 -10.68 -13.93
N ASP A 192 14.17 -11.47 -13.24
CA ASP A 192 13.99 -12.92 -13.42
C ASP A 192 12.52 -13.21 -13.67
N THR A 193 12.13 -13.48 -14.92
CA THR A 193 10.77 -13.90 -15.25
C THR A 193 9.75 -12.81 -14.87
N CYS A 194 9.96 -11.56 -15.30
CA CYS A 194 9.09 -10.41 -14.99
C CYS A 194 8.36 -9.87 -16.23
N PHE A 195 7.16 -9.32 -16.02
CA PHE A 195 6.37 -8.61 -17.02
C PHE A 195 6.35 -7.10 -16.76
N GLY A 196 6.23 -6.29 -17.82
CA GLY A 196 5.80 -4.90 -17.63
C GLY A 196 5.51 -4.11 -18.90
N LYS A 197 4.43 -3.33 -18.85
CA LYS A 197 3.72 -2.79 -20.01
C LYS A 197 3.45 -1.30 -19.87
N ASN A 198 3.57 -0.50 -20.94
CA ASN A 198 3.22 0.93 -20.94
C ASN A 198 3.78 1.71 -19.72
N ASN A 199 5.09 1.60 -19.47
CA ASN A 199 5.77 2.41 -18.46
C ASN A 199 6.41 3.64 -19.16
N GLY A 200 5.90 4.83 -18.87
CA GLY A 200 6.02 6.04 -19.69
C GLY A 200 7.44 6.57 -19.93
N VAL A 201 8.37 6.31 -19.00
CA VAL A 201 9.81 6.50 -19.21
C VAL A 201 10.46 5.20 -19.69
N THR A 202 10.31 4.11 -18.94
CA THR A 202 10.75 2.75 -19.31
C THR A 202 10.29 1.68 -18.31
N THR A 203 10.14 0.43 -18.75
CA THR A 203 9.93 -0.73 -17.85
C THR A 203 11.24 -1.10 -17.13
N PHE A 204 12.25 -1.62 -17.83
CA PHE A 204 13.51 -2.09 -17.22
C PHE A 204 14.66 -1.09 -17.39
N ARG A 205 15.03 -0.40 -16.30
CA ARG A 205 16.16 0.55 -16.30
C ARG A 205 17.32 0.03 -15.46
N CYS A 206 18.46 -0.23 -16.11
CA CYS A 206 19.65 -0.84 -15.49
C CYS A 206 20.94 -0.21 -16.04
N ALA A 207 22.11 -0.53 -15.47
CA ALA A 207 23.38 0.13 -15.81
C ALA A 207 24.67 -0.62 -15.46
N SER A 208 24.69 -1.53 -14.47
CA SER A 208 25.90 -2.20 -14.00
C SER A 208 26.38 -3.29 -14.97
N GLY A 209 27.62 -3.74 -14.79
CA GLY A 209 28.17 -4.89 -15.53
C GLY A 209 27.67 -6.24 -15.02
N ASP A 210 27.12 -6.25 -13.81
CA ASP A 210 26.54 -7.43 -13.15
C ASP A 210 24.99 -7.45 -13.25
N ASP A 211 24.39 -6.51 -13.99
CA ASP A 211 22.94 -6.44 -14.19
C ASP A 211 22.47 -7.44 -15.26
N VAL A 212 21.35 -8.12 -14.99
CA VAL A 212 20.78 -9.19 -15.83
C VAL A 212 19.28 -8.98 -16.04
N ILE A 213 18.82 -9.16 -17.29
CA ILE A 213 17.42 -9.36 -17.64
C ILE A 213 17.28 -10.78 -18.23
N GLU A 214 16.40 -11.60 -17.65
CA GLU A 214 16.24 -13.02 -17.95
C GLU A 214 14.76 -13.43 -17.87
N ASN A 215 14.28 -14.18 -18.87
CA ASN A 215 12.87 -14.63 -18.99
C ASN A 215 11.82 -13.49 -18.98
N CYS A 216 12.22 -12.23 -19.16
CA CYS A 216 11.32 -11.09 -19.02
C CYS A 216 10.59 -10.75 -20.32
N VAL A 217 9.36 -10.25 -20.20
CA VAL A 217 8.57 -9.71 -21.31
C VAL A 217 8.21 -8.26 -21.01
N ALA A 218 8.43 -7.35 -21.96
CA ALA A 218 7.95 -5.98 -21.82
C ALA A 218 7.63 -5.34 -23.17
N TYR A 219 6.47 -4.70 -23.29
CA TYR A 219 6.07 -4.02 -24.51
C TYR A 219 5.25 -2.76 -24.24
N ASN A 220 4.92 -2.03 -25.30
CA ASN A 220 3.90 -1.00 -25.23
C ASN A 220 2.82 -1.21 -26.29
N ASP A 221 1.62 -0.72 -26.01
CA ASP A 221 0.46 -0.70 -26.91
C ASP A 221 -0.40 0.54 -26.61
N ASN A 222 -1.69 0.50 -26.94
CA ASN A 222 -2.64 1.59 -26.71
C ASN A 222 -3.61 1.31 -25.54
N THR A 223 -3.23 0.48 -24.56
CA THR A 223 -4.05 0.27 -23.34
C THR A 223 -4.16 1.59 -22.59
N ASP A 224 -5.40 2.02 -22.38
CA ASP A 224 -5.72 3.10 -21.45
C ASP A 224 -5.73 2.54 -20.02
N TYR A 225 -5.21 3.30 -19.07
CA TYR A 225 -5.24 2.97 -17.63
C TYR A 225 -6.28 3.81 -16.88
N GLY A 226 -7.08 4.61 -17.60
CA GLY A 226 -8.24 5.28 -17.06
C GLY A 226 -8.09 6.80 -16.89
N PRO A 227 -9.20 7.48 -16.58
CA PRO A 227 -9.22 8.92 -16.35
C PRO A 227 -8.51 9.33 -15.07
N GLY A 228 -8.14 10.61 -14.99
CA GLY A 228 -7.54 11.23 -13.82
C GLY A 228 -6.92 12.58 -14.17
N TYR A 229 -6.68 13.44 -13.19
CA TYR A 229 -6.18 14.79 -13.47
C TYR A 229 -4.78 14.73 -14.12
N GLY A 230 -4.68 15.22 -15.37
CA GLY A 230 -3.46 15.15 -16.19
C GLY A 230 -3.23 13.83 -16.94
N GLY A 231 -3.97 12.76 -16.61
CA GLY A 231 -4.05 11.47 -17.34
C GLY A 231 -2.75 10.69 -17.56
N TYR A 232 -2.86 9.50 -18.15
CA TYR A 232 -1.70 8.77 -18.68
C TYR A 232 -1.26 9.40 -20.02
N THR A 233 -0.36 10.39 -19.93
CA THR A 233 0.02 11.27 -21.06
C THR A 233 1.37 10.95 -21.72
N GLU A 234 2.01 9.84 -21.35
CA GLU A 234 3.38 9.56 -21.77
C GLU A 234 3.46 8.84 -23.13
N THR A 235 4.26 9.40 -24.02
CA THR A 235 4.42 8.97 -25.43
C THR A 235 5.83 8.46 -25.75
N ASN A 236 6.64 8.25 -24.71
CA ASN A 236 8.07 7.99 -24.81
C ASN A 236 8.51 6.74 -24.03
N GLY A 237 7.59 5.83 -23.70
CA GLY A 237 7.90 4.59 -23.01
C GLY A 237 8.85 3.70 -23.82
N ARG A 238 9.52 2.77 -23.15
CA ARG A 238 10.40 1.78 -23.79
C ARG A 238 10.59 0.56 -22.89
N PRO A 239 10.55 -0.68 -23.42
CA PRO A 239 10.77 -1.89 -22.63
C PRO A 239 12.09 -1.87 -21.83
N VAL A 240 13.19 -1.47 -22.46
CA VAL A 240 14.53 -1.49 -21.83
C VAL A 240 15.29 -0.17 -22.04
N TRP A 241 15.86 0.39 -20.97
CA TRP A 241 16.82 1.50 -21.04
C TRP A 241 18.09 1.21 -20.22
N VAL A 242 19.19 0.92 -20.92
CA VAL A 242 20.50 0.70 -20.33
C VAL A 242 21.32 1.99 -20.28
N TRP A 243 21.66 2.42 -19.07
CA TRP A 243 22.47 3.61 -18.79
C TRP A 243 23.99 3.29 -18.83
N ASN A 244 24.82 4.31 -18.58
CA ASN A 244 26.27 4.15 -18.51
C ASN A 244 26.70 3.50 -17.18
N GLY A 245 27.59 2.50 -17.27
CA GLY A 245 28.16 1.79 -16.14
C GLY A 245 29.03 0.61 -16.60
N GLY A 246 28.41 -0.55 -16.81
CA GLY A 246 29.02 -1.76 -17.37
C GLY A 246 28.28 -2.27 -18.62
N THR A 247 28.37 -3.58 -18.85
CA THR A 247 27.64 -4.27 -19.94
C THR A 247 26.54 -5.15 -19.36
N VAL A 248 25.29 -4.70 -19.50
CA VAL A 248 24.10 -5.44 -19.07
C VAL A 248 23.96 -6.70 -19.93
N THR A 249 23.66 -7.84 -19.29
CA THR A 249 23.28 -9.08 -19.99
C THR A 249 21.77 -9.15 -20.14
N ILE A 250 21.30 -9.46 -21.34
CA ILE A 250 19.90 -9.83 -21.60
C ILE A 250 19.89 -11.22 -22.22
N ARG A 251 18.99 -12.09 -21.77
CA ARG A 251 18.78 -13.44 -22.32
C ARG A 251 17.33 -13.85 -22.18
N ASP A 252 16.88 -14.71 -23.09
CA ASP A 252 15.60 -15.42 -23.03
C ASP A 252 14.39 -14.48 -22.81
N SER A 253 14.52 -13.22 -23.25
CA SER A 253 13.60 -12.11 -22.95
C SER A 253 13.06 -11.47 -24.22
N ASN A 254 11.85 -10.93 -24.16
CA ASN A 254 11.09 -10.49 -25.31
C ASN A 254 10.59 -9.04 -25.19
N PHE A 255 10.81 -8.22 -26.21
CA PHE A 255 10.43 -6.80 -26.17
C PHE A 255 9.69 -6.29 -27.40
N ALA A 256 8.76 -5.35 -27.25
CA ALA A 256 8.22 -4.60 -28.39
C ALA A 256 8.05 -3.10 -28.13
N ASP A 257 8.37 -2.26 -29.12
CA ASP A 257 8.26 -0.81 -29.00
C ASP A 257 6.81 -0.31 -29.07
N GLY A 258 6.00 -0.87 -29.96
CA GLY A 258 4.56 -0.59 -30.05
C GLY A 258 4.28 0.75 -30.73
N PRO A 259 3.48 1.65 -30.14
CA PRO A 259 3.32 3.01 -30.65
C PRO A 259 4.55 3.91 -30.37
N TYR A 260 5.43 3.50 -29.46
CA TYR A 260 6.59 4.28 -29.03
C TYR A 260 7.83 3.96 -29.89
N PRO A 261 8.85 4.84 -29.95
CA PRO A 261 9.88 4.75 -30.98
C PRO A 261 10.98 3.69 -30.79
N TYR A 262 11.13 3.05 -29.62
CA TYR A 262 12.25 2.13 -29.34
C TYR A 262 11.90 0.97 -28.39
N ALA A 263 12.34 -0.24 -28.74
CA ALA A 263 12.21 -1.45 -27.92
C ALA A 263 13.35 -1.54 -26.88
N LEU A 264 14.54 -1.04 -27.26
CA LEU A 264 15.68 -0.92 -26.37
C LEU A 264 16.44 0.37 -26.67
N VAL A 265 16.83 1.08 -25.61
CA VAL A 265 17.76 2.22 -25.68
C VAL A 265 19.01 1.89 -24.87
N ALA A 266 20.19 2.08 -25.46
CA ALA A 266 21.46 2.10 -24.75
C ALA A 266 22.06 3.50 -24.79
N GLY A 267 22.49 3.99 -23.63
CA GLY A 267 23.06 5.32 -23.41
C GLY A 267 22.05 6.35 -22.91
N ALA A 268 22.56 7.34 -22.17
CA ALA A 268 21.78 8.45 -21.61
C ALA A 268 22.69 9.66 -21.35
N ASN A 269 22.13 10.88 -21.39
CA ASN A 269 22.80 12.13 -20.99
C ASN A 269 24.23 12.34 -21.54
N GLY A 270 24.47 11.96 -22.81
CA GLY A 270 25.78 12.07 -23.45
C GLY A 270 26.78 10.93 -23.14
N SER A 271 26.43 9.99 -22.26
CA SER A 271 27.27 8.85 -21.87
C SER A 271 26.79 7.53 -22.51
N PRO A 272 27.71 6.63 -22.93
CA PRO A 272 27.38 5.36 -23.56
C PRO A 272 26.99 4.26 -22.55
N GLY A 273 25.92 3.52 -22.84
CA GLY A 273 25.62 2.23 -22.22
C GLY A 273 26.20 1.07 -23.03
N SER A 274 26.17 -0.14 -22.45
CA SER A 274 26.58 -1.37 -23.15
C SER A 274 25.64 -2.53 -22.85
N VAL A 275 25.28 -3.30 -23.88
CA VAL A 275 24.33 -4.42 -23.79
C VAL A 275 24.83 -5.62 -24.58
N THR A 276 24.68 -6.82 -24.00
CA THR A 276 24.78 -8.10 -24.71
C THR A 276 23.44 -8.83 -24.62
N PHE A 277 22.66 -8.78 -25.69
CA PHE A 277 21.37 -9.46 -25.83
C PHE A 277 21.62 -10.80 -26.52
N LYS A 278 21.44 -11.92 -25.80
CA LYS A 278 21.93 -13.25 -26.20
C LYS A 278 20.89 -14.09 -26.94
N SER A 279 19.67 -14.12 -26.40
CA SER A 279 18.55 -14.97 -26.82
C SER A 279 17.21 -14.31 -26.47
N GLY A 280 16.11 -14.78 -27.05
CA GLY A 280 14.77 -14.21 -26.89
C GLY A 280 14.32 -13.50 -28.16
N GLY A 281 13.77 -12.29 -28.06
CA GLY A 281 13.38 -11.54 -29.25
C GLY A 281 13.07 -10.06 -29.05
N TYR A 282 12.99 -9.31 -30.15
CA TYR A 282 12.46 -7.94 -30.12
C TYR A 282 11.73 -7.56 -31.41
N ARG A 283 10.69 -6.73 -31.28
CA ARG A 283 10.02 -6.04 -32.39
C ARG A 283 10.21 -4.54 -32.22
N GLY A 284 10.67 -3.87 -33.27
CA GLY A 284 10.89 -2.42 -33.22
C GLY A 284 12.34 -1.96 -33.31
N ASN A 285 12.58 -0.70 -32.98
CA ASN A 285 13.91 -0.08 -33.12
C ASN A 285 14.80 -0.25 -31.88
N ILE A 286 16.12 -0.29 -32.08
CA ILE A 286 17.12 -0.28 -31.00
C ILE A 286 18.02 0.95 -31.13
N GLN A 287 17.95 1.86 -30.15
CA GLN A 287 18.76 3.08 -30.12
C GLN A 287 20.13 2.82 -29.47
N ARG A 288 21.19 3.27 -30.16
CA ARG A 288 22.58 3.28 -29.66
C ARG A 288 23.03 4.73 -29.45
N ALA A 289 22.49 5.38 -28.43
CA ALA A 289 22.78 6.78 -28.12
C ALA A 289 24.23 6.96 -27.64
N SER A 290 24.80 8.17 -27.76
CA SER A 290 26.09 8.53 -27.14
C SER A 290 27.31 7.63 -27.46
N GLY A 291 27.28 6.86 -28.55
CA GLY A 291 28.33 5.87 -28.87
C GLY A 291 28.18 4.51 -28.18
N SER A 292 26.99 4.19 -27.66
CA SER A 292 26.68 2.94 -26.95
C SER A 292 26.82 1.69 -27.82
N THR A 293 27.12 0.57 -27.18
CA THR A 293 27.18 -0.76 -27.80
C THR A 293 25.95 -1.60 -27.45
N VAL A 294 25.31 -2.19 -28.45
CA VAL A 294 24.33 -3.26 -28.27
C VAL A 294 24.71 -4.40 -29.20
N SER A 295 25.27 -5.45 -28.62
CA SER A 295 25.54 -6.72 -29.27
C SER A 295 24.28 -7.58 -29.23
N ILE A 296 23.91 -8.16 -30.37
CA ILE A 296 22.74 -9.02 -30.54
C ILE A 296 23.28 -10.39 -30.96
N GLY A 297 22.90 -11.45 -30.25
CA GLY A 297 23.28 -12.83 -30.52
C GLY A 297 22.44 -13.45 -31.64
N ASP A 298 22.93 -14.55 -32.20
CA ASP A 298 22.26 -15.27 -33.29
C ASP A 298 20.92 -15.89 -32.87
N ASP A 299 20.71 -16.12 -31.57
CA ASP A 299 19.48 -16.68 -30.97
C ASP A 299 18.42 -15.61 -30.62
N VAL A 300 18.58 -14.36 -31.08
CA VAL A 300 17.60 -13.27 -30.86
C VAL A 300 16.69 -13.10 -32.08
N SER A 301 15.41 -13.42 -31.89
CA SER A 301 14.33 -13.31 -32.88
C SER A 301 13.91 -11.85 -33.15
N THR A 302 13.42 -11.56 -34.37
CA THR A 302 12.67 -10.32 -34.66
C THR A 302 11.15 -10.46 -34.49
N ASN A 303 10.70 -11.63 -34.04
CA ASN A 303 9.33 -11.94 -33.66
C ASN A 303 9.32 -12.37 -32.18
N PRO A 304 9.16 -11.43 -31.24
CA PRO A 304 9.10 -11.71 -29.81
C PRO A 304 7.79 -12.41 -29.43
N ASP A 305 7.84 -13.29 -28.42
CA ASP A 305 6.66 -13.72 -27.69
C ASP A 305 6.27 -12.63 -26.67
N LEU A 306 5.00 -12.23 -26.62
CA LEU A 306 4.52 -11.14 -25.76
C LEU A 306 3.45 -11.61 -24.76
N SER A 307 3.32 -12.93 -24.58
CA SER A 307 2.61 -13.52 -23.45
C SER A 307 3.17 -13.05 -22.10
N ILE A 308 2.35 -13.08 -21.05
CA ILE A 308 2.82 -12.89 -19.67
C ILE A 308 3.59 -14.16 -19.27
N PRO A 309 4.85 -14.07 -18.76
CA PRO A 309 5.62 -15.24 -18.39
C PRO A 309 4.96 -16.11 -17.31
N ASP A 310 5.13 -17.43 -17.40
CA ASP A 310 4.52 -18.40 -16.48
C ASP A 310 4.75 -18.05 -15.00
N GLY A 311 3.67 -18.00 -14.22
CA GLY A 311 3.72 -17.72 -12.79
C GLY A 311 3.96 -16.26 -12.41
N VAL A 312 3.96 -15.31 -13.36
CA VAL A 312 3.82 -13.88 -13.08
C VAL A 312 2.35 -13.59 -12.69
N PRO A 313 2.08 -12.87 -11.58
CA PRO A 313 0.71 -12.61 -11.14
C PRO A 313 0.01 -11.64 -12.10
N THR A 314 -1.28 -11.87 -12.34
CA THR A 314 -2.12 -11.12 -13.30
C THR A 314 -3.17 -10.22 -12.64
N SER A 315 -3.37 -10.34 -11.32
CA SER A 315 -4.14 -9.41 -10.49
C SER A 315 -3.43 -9.16 -9.16
N ALA A 316 -3.94 -8.22 -8.37
CA ALA A 316 -3.40 -7.91 -7.05
C ALA A 316 -3.60 -9.08 -6.07
N GLU A 317 -4.77 -9.70 -6.09
CA GLU A 317 -5.19 -10.85 -5.26
C GLU A 317 -4.34 -12.10 -5.58
N ALA A 318 -4.05 -12.34 -6.86
CA ALA A 318 -3.14 -13.42 -7.30
C ALA A 318 -1.70 -13.22 -6.80
N ALA A 319 -1.23 -11.97 -6.70
CA ALA A 319 0.03 -11.68 -6.03
C ALA A 319 -0.08 -11.89 -4.52
N ALA A 320 -1.08 -11.27 -3.86
CA ALA A 320 -1.26 -11.26 -2.41
C ALA A 320 -1.38 -12.67 -1.80
N SER A 321 -2.20 -13.53 -2.41
CA SER A 321 -2.39 -14.94 -2.00
C SER A 321 -1.16 -15.83 -2.23
N GLY A 322 -0.21 -15.42 -3.08
CA GLY A 322 0.86 -16.30 -3.54
C GLY A 322 0.40 -17.39 -4.51
N ALA A 323 -0.85 -17.34 -4.99
CA ALA A 323 -1.37 -18.25 -6.00
C ALA A 323 -0.60 -18.09 -7.31
N ALA A 324 0.03 -19.16 -7.78
CA ALA A 324 0.71 -19.14 -9.07
C ALA A 324 -0.34 -19.11 -10.18
N SER A 325 -0.25 -18.12 -11.08
CA SER A 325 -1.05 -18.06 -12.30
C SER A 325 -0.81 -19.31 -13.16
N THR A 326 -1.73 -20.26 -13.11
CA THR A 326 -1.69 -21.50 -13.91
C THR A 326 -2.12 -21.18 -15.34
N GLY A 327 -1.19 -20.61 -16.11
CA GLY A 327 -1.43 -20.22 -17.49
C GLY A 327 -1.91 -21.38 -18.36
N THR A 328 -3.10 -21.23 -18.96
CA THR A 328 -3.69 -22.19 -19.90
C THR A 328 -2.95 -22.17 -21.23
N ALA A 329 -1.74 -22.71 -21.24
CA ALA A 329 -0.91 -22.85 -22.44
C ALA A 329 -1.43 -24.00 -23.32
N SER A 330 -2.32 -23.69 -24.27
CA SER A 330 -2.69 -24.61 -25.34
C SER A 330 -2.24 -24.07 -26.69
N SER A 331 -1.45 -24.86 -27.42
CA SER A 331 -0.89 -24.48 -28.72
C SER A 331 -1.40 -25.41 -29.82
N SER A 332 -1.70 -24.80 -30.98
CA SER A 332 -1.88 -25.47 -32.28
C SER A 332 -3.00 -26.50 -32.38
N ALA A 333 -4.08 -26.13 -33.07
CA ALA A 333 -5.17 -27.03 -33.43
C ALA A 333 -4.74 -28.14 -34.41
N GLU A 334 -5.33 -29.32 -34.25
CA GLU A 334 -5.78 -30.25 -35.30
C GLU A 334 -7.18 -30.77 -34.86
N PRO A 335 -8.04 -31.24 -35.77
CA PRO A 335 -9.49 -31.21 -35.56
C PRO A 335 -10.01 -32.29 -34.61
N VAL A 336 -11.01 -31.90 -33.80
CA VAL A 336 -11.93 -32.83 -33.14
C VAL A 336 -13.03 -33.20 -34.14
N GLU A 337 -13.33 -34.49 -34.29
CA GLU A 337 -14.55 -34.93 -34.97
C GLU A 337 -15.74 -34.87 -33.99
N ASP A 338 -16.93 -34.74 -34.57
CA ASP A 338 -18.25 -34.73 -33.93
C ASP A 338 -18.49 -36.00 -33.10
N ASP A 339 -18.61 -35.86 -31.78
CA ASP A 339 -19.44 -36.75 -30.96
C ASP A 339 -20.02 -35.94 -29.79
N SER A 340 -21.33 -36.05 -29.62
CA SER A 340 -22.12 -35.32 -28.60
C SER A 340 -22.54 -36.28 -27.50
N ASP A 341 -22.37 -35.89 -26.24
CA ASP A 341 -23.19 -36.37 -25.13
C ASP A 341 -23.19 -35.29 -24.02
N ASP A 342 -24.38 -34.88 -23.58
CA ASP A 342 -24.57 -34.04 -22.41
C ASP A 342 -24.45 -34.89 -21.13
N ASP A 343 -23.87 -34.33 -20.05
CA ASP A 343 -24.25 -34.70 -18.68
C ASP A 343 -23.88 -33.52 -17.75
N ASP A 344 -24.86 -33.00 -17.01
CA ASP A 344 -24.70 -31.81 -16.18
C ASP A 344 -23.86 -32.09 -14.92
N SER A 345 -23.04 -31.11 -14.52
CA SER A 345 -22.67 -30.90 -13.13
C SER A 345 -23.02 -29.45 -12.75
N ASP A 346 -24.32 -29.26 -12.55
CA ASP A 346 -24.98 -28.05 -12.07
C ASP A 346 -24.59 -27.78 -10.60
N ASP A 347 -23.60 -26.90 -10.41
CA ASP A 347 -23.41 -26.10 -9.19
C ASP A 347 -23.86 -24.65 -9.50
N GLY A 348 -25.05 -24.49 -10.10
CA GLY A 348 -25.56 -23.20 -10.56
C GLY A 348 -25.92 -22.24 -9.44
N LEU A 349 -25.57 -20.97 -9.63
CA LEU A 349 -25.82 -19.86 -8.71
C LEU A 349 -27.31 -19.78 -8.33
N GLU A 350 -27.59 -20.07 -7.05
CA GLU A 350 -28.91 -20.47 -6.56
C GLU A 350 -29.87 -19.31 -6.31
N ASN A 351 -29.34 -18.12 -6.03
CA ASN A 351 -30.11 -16.91 -5.76
C ASN A 351 -30.18 -16.00 -6.99
N VAL A 352 -31.25 -15.19 -7.08
CA VAL A 352 -31.45 -14.15 -8.11
C VAL A 352 -31.67 -12.80 -7.43
N LEU A 353 -30.91 -11.78 -7.81
CA LEU A 353 -31.21 -10.38 -7.49
C LEU A 353 -31.74 -9.69 -8.75
N LEU A 354 -32.85 -8.96 -8.63
CA LEU A 354 -33.47 -8.19 -9.69
C LEU A 354 -33.64 -6.75 -9.25
N VAL A 355 -33.09 -5.80 -10.00
CA VAL A 355 -33.35 -4.36 -9.84
C VAL A 355 -34.38 -3.95 -10.89
N ASP A 356 -35.52 -3.42 -10.44
CA ASP A 356 -36.63 -2.96 -11.28
C ASP A 356 -36.76 -1.44 -11.13
N GLY A 357 -36.26 -0.69 -12.11
CA GLY A 357 -36.29 0.77 -12.09
C GLY A 357 -37.62 1.36 -12.57
N ASP A 358 -37.92 2.58 -12.11
CA ASP A 358 -39.19 3.27 -12.37
C ASP A 358 -39.10 4.24 -13.57
N ASP A 359 -40.26 4.74 -14.05
CA ASP A 359 -40.31 5.73 -15.14
C ASP A 359 -40.32 7.21 -14.70
N SER A 360 -40.26 7.47 -13.38
CA SER A 360 -40.18 8.83 -12.81
C SER A 360 -38.76 9.42 -12.76
N ASP A 361 -37.74 8.67 -12.32
CA ASP A 361 -36.33 9.08 -12.35
C ASP A 361 -35.35 7.90 -12.37
N VAL A 362 -34.06 8.19 -12.54
CA VAL A 362 -32.94 7.24 -12.53
C VAL A 362 -32.75 6.64 -11.13
N THR A 363 -32.43 5.36 -11.06
CA THR A 363 -32.03 4.66 -9.83
C THR A 363 -30.65 4.05 -9.99
N ARG A 364 -29.75 4.38 -9.06
CA ARG A 364 -28.43 3.75 -8.91
C ARG A 364 -28.51 2.64 -7.88
N TYR A 365 -27.66 1.64 -8.01
CA TYR A 365 -27.53 0.60 -6.99
C TYR A 365 -26.09 0.10 -6.92
N GLU A 366 -25.68 -0.36 -5.74
CA GLU A 366 -24.44 -1.10 -5.51
C GLU A 366 -24.69 -2.15 -4.42
N PHE A 367 -24.26 -3.39 -4.63
CA PHE A 367 -24.46 -4.50 -3.69
C PHE A 367 -23.30 -5.48 -3.69
N ASN A 368 -23.06 -6.14 -2.55
CA ASN A 368 -22.05 -7.18 -2.36
C ASN A 368 -22.66 -8.48 -1.83
N VAL A 369 -22.15 -9.63 -2.30
CA VAL A 369 -22.52 -10.98 -1.83
C VAL A 369 -21.30 -11.71 -1.26
N ASP A 370 -21.51 -12.74 -0.44
CA ASP A 370 -20.40 -13.53 0.15
C ASP A 370 -19.85 -14.65 -0.77
N GLY A 371 -20.43 -14.83 -1.96
CA GLY A 371 -20.09 -15.89 -2.92
C GLY A 371 -19.83 -15.42 -4.37
N GLU A 372 -20.00 -16.33 -5.33
CA GLU A 372 -19.86 -16.03 -6.76
C GLU A 372 -21.10 -15.28 -7.31
N LEU A 373 -20.87 -14.40 -8.29
CA LEU A 373 -21.84 -13.44 -8.84
C LEU A 373 -21.70 -13.37 -10.37
N GLU A 374 -22.81 -13.51 -11.10
CA GLU A 374 -22.87 -13.35 -12.57
C GLU A 374 -24.07 -12.51 -13.01
N PRO A 375 -23.96 -11.72 -14.11
CA PRO A 375 -25.10 -10.98 -14.66
C PRO A 375 -26.09 -11.91 -15.37
N SER A 376 -27.38 -11.62 -15.26
CA SER A 376 -28.48 -12.46 -15.77
C SER A 376 -29.46 -11.70 -16.67
N ASN A 377 -30.25 -12.46 -17.43
CA ASN A 377 -31.38 -11.97 -18.22
C ASN A 377 -32.74 -12.40 -17.61
N ASP A 378 -32.75 -12.81 -16.34
CA ASP A 378 -33.97 -13.19 -15.61
C ASP A 378 -35.02 -12.05 -15.62
N GLU A 379 -36.30 -12.42 -15.65
CA GLU A 379 -37.46 -11.52 -15.86
C GLU A 379 -37.34 -10.51 -17.03
N GLY A 380 -36.45 -10.78 -18.00
CA GLY A 380 -36.23 -9.95 -19.18
C GLY A 380 -35.31 -8.75 -18.96
N ALA A 381 -34.48 -8.79 -17.90
CA ALA A 381 -33.42 -7.83 -17.65
C ALA A 381 -32.37 -7.76 -18.77
N THR A 382 -31.65 -6.65 -18.82
CA THR A 382 -30.59 -6.36 -19.80
C THR A 382 -29.21 -6.56 -19.20
N ILE A 383 -28.37 -7.39 -19.85
CA ILE A 383 -26.92 -7.35 -19.67
C ILE A 383 -26.34 -6.41 -20.74
N ASP A 384 -25.65 -5.35 -20.33
CA ASP A 384 -24.90 -4.48 -21.24
C ASP A 384 -23.53 -4.05 -20.69
N ASP A 385 -22.74 -3.36 -21.53
CA ASP A 385 -21.34 -3.00 -21.26
C ASP A 385 -21.18 -1.84 -20.22
N ALA A 386 -22.28 -1.33 -19.63
CA ALA A 386 -22.27 -0.30 -18.57
C ALA A 386 -22.55 -0.87 -17.16
N LEU A 387 -22.74 -2.20 -17.06
CA LEU A 387 -22.87 -2.93 -15.81
C LEU A 387 -21.48 -3.18 -15.20
N GLU A 388 -21.17 -2.63 -14.02
CA GLU A 388 -19.85 -2.76 -13.39
C GLU A 388 -19.86 -3.87 -12.33
N ILE A 389 -18.96 -4.86 -12.47
CA ILE A 389 -18.84 -6.02 -11.55
C ILE A 389 -17.35 -6.24 -11.23
N ASP A 390 -16.96 -6.16 -9.96
CA ASP A 390 -15.61 -6.52 -9.45
C ASP A 390 -15.72 -7.71 -8.48
N GLY A 391 -15.76 -8.91 -9.05
CA GLY A 391 -15.90 -10.15 -8.28
C GLY A 391 -17.30 -10.33 -7.74
N ALA A 392 -17.48 -10.12 -6.44
CA ALA A 392 -18.74 -10.28 -5.71
C ALA A 392 -19.48 -8.95 -5.44
N LEU A 393 -18.87 -7.82 -5.84
CA LEU A 393 -19.49 -6.50 -5.85
C LEU A 393 -20.05 -6.22 -7.26
N ALA A 394 -21.29 -5.76 -7.34
CA ALA A 394 -21.85 -5.20 -8.57
C ALA A 394 -22.50 -3.84 -8.32
N SER A 395 -22.31 -2.90 -9.24
CA SER A 395 -23.00 -1.62 -9.27
C SER A 395 -23.49 -1.26 -10.66
N GLY A 396 -24.55 -0.46 -10.71
CA GLY A 396 -25.25 -0.17 -11.94
C GLY A 396 -26.28 0.94 -11.80
N VAL A 397 -26.98 1.18 -12.91
CA VAL A 397 -27.94 2.27 -13.03
C VAL A 397 -29.09 1.82 -13.91
N VAL A 398 -30.30 1.77 -13.34
CA VAL A 398 -31.55 1.57 -14.08
C VAL A 398 -32.32 2.90 -14.21
N ALA A 399 -33.17 3.00 -15.22
CA ALA A 399 -34.34 3.88 -15.17
C ALA A 399 -35.55 3.02 -15.54
N ASN A 400 -36.22 3.24 -16.66
CA ASN A 400 -37.36 2.43 -17.09
C ASN A 400 -36.98 1.04 -17.68
N TRP A 401 -35.98 0.37 -17.11
CA TRP A 401 -35.51 -0.97 -17.46
C TRP A 401 -35.10 -1.77 -16.20
N LYS A 402 -34.64 -3.00 -16.43
CA LYS A 402 -34.31 -3.99 -15.39
C LYS A 402 -32.88 -4.49 -15.57
N ASP A 403 -32.17 -4.63 -14.46
CA ASP A 403 -30.90 -5.35 -14.38
C ASP A 403 -31.09 -6.56 -13.45
N ALA A 404 -30.48 -7.70 -13.78
CA ALA A 404 -30.62 -8.91 -12.98
C ALA A 404 -29.27 -9.62 -12.83
N PHE A 405 -29.14 -10.36 -11.74
CA PHE A 405 -27.92 -11.07 -11.36
C PHE A 405 -28.28 -12.42 -10.77
N ARG A 406 -27.37 -13.37 -10.89
CA ARG A 406 -27.39 -14.64 -10.18
C ARG A 406 -26.22 -14.71 -9.22
N PHE A 407 -26.45 -15.21 -8.02
CA PHE A 407 -25.40 -15.34 -7.02
C PHE A 407 -25.54 -16.60 -6.17
N SER A 408 -24.44 -17.04 -5.58
CA SER A 408 -24.41 -18.05 -4.52
C SER A 408 -24.20 -17.36 -3.17
N GLY A 409 -24.73 -17.94 -2.09
CA GLY A 409 -24.53 -17.39 -0.75
C GLY A 409 -25.46 -16.22 -0.41
N ASP A 410 -25.13 -15.47 0.64
CA ASP A 410 -25.98 -14.42 1.19
C ASP A 410 -25.62 -13.03 0.62
N LEU A 411 -26.63 -12.13 0.59
CA LEU A 411 -26.46 -10.72 0.25
C LEU A 411 -25.96 -9.98 1.50
N GLU A 412 -24.79 -9.35 1.44
CA GLU A 412 -24.16 -8.70 2.59
C GLU A 412 -24.44 -7.19 2.66
N GLN A 413 -24.42 -6.53 1.51
CA GLN A 413 -24.56 -5.07 1.38
C GLN A 413 -25.49 -4.76 0.23
N LEU A 414 -26.37 -3.77 0.39
CA LEU A 414 -27.24 -3.26 -0.66
C LEU A 414 -27.47 -1.76 -0.46
N THR A 415 -27.19 -0.97 -1.49
CA THR A 415 -27.52 0.45 -1.55
C THR A 415 -28.36 0.72 -2.80
N VAL A 416 -29.34 1.61 -2.67
CA VAL A 416 -30.25 2.01 -3.77
C VAL A 416 -30.51 3.51 -3.63
N ASP A 417 -30.13 4.28 -4.66
CA ASP A 417 -30.32 5.73 -4.76
C ASP A 417 -31.27 6.02 -5.93
N GLY A 418 -32.56 6.21 -5.62
CA GLY A 418 -33.61 6.52 -6.59
C GLY A 418 -34.91 5.72 -6.38
N PRO A 419 -35.93 5.91 -7.26
CA PRO A 419 -37.29 5.38 -7.08
C PRO A 419 -37.49 3.89 -7.40
N GLY A 420 -36.46 3.17 -7.85
CA GLY A 420 -36.51 1.76 -8.21
C GLY A 420 -36.63 0.80 -7.02
N THR A 421 -36.91 -0.46 -7.31
CA THR A 421 -37.11 -1.52 -6.29
C THR A 421 -36.15 -2.68 -6.51
N VAL A 422 -35.76 -3.36 -5.43
CA VAL A 422 -34.89 -4.54 -5.48
C VAL A 422 -35.62 -5.75 -4.93
N LEU A 423 -35.51 -6.86 -5.65
CA LEU A 423 -36.11 -8.14 -5.28
C LEU A 423 -35.03 -9.23 -5.21
N VAL A 424 -34.99 -9.96 -4.11
CA VAL A 424 -34.13 -11.14 -3.92
C VAL A 424 -35.02 -12.38 -3.97
N ASN A 425 -34.74 -13.29 -4.90
CA ASN A 425 -35.53 -14.50 -5.18
C ASN A 425 -37.03 -14.25 -5.47
N GLY A 426 -37.40 -13.01 -5.81
CA GLY A 426 -38.77 -12.59 -6.11
C GLY A 426 -39.56 -12.03 -4.92
N ASP A 427 -38.96 -11.95 -3.73
CA ASP A 427 -39.46 -11.17 -2.61
C ASP A 427 -38.76 -9.79 -2.60
N GLU A 428 -39.53 -8.71 -2.35
CA GLU A 428 -39.06 -7.31 -2.29
C GLU A 428 -38.29 -7.07 -0.99
N VAL A 429 -37.13 -6.40 -1.06
CA VAL A 429 -36.22 -6.19 0.08
C VAL A 429 -35.93 -4.72 0.34
N ASP A 430 -35.73 -4.36 1.61
CA ASP A 430 -35.33 -3.01 2.03
C ASP A 430 -33.79 -2.92 2.05
N PRO A 431 -33.16 -1.96 1.35
CA PRO A 431 -31.70 -1.76 1.42
C PRO A 431 -31.18 -1.56 2.86
N ALA A 432 -31.98 -0.98 3.76
CA ALA A 432 -31.59 -0.72 5.14
C ALA A 432 -31.53 -1.98 6.04
N ASP A 433 -31.94 -3.15 5.55
CA ASP A 433 -31.73 -4.45 6.20
C ASP A 433 -30.32 -5.05 5.91
N TYR A 434 -29.50 -4.39 5.07
CA TYR A 434 -28.17 -4.86 4.64
C TYR A 434 -27.06 -3.84 4.95
N GLY A 435 -25.80 -4.29 4.97
CA GLY A 435 -24.63 -3.47 5.37
C GLY A 435 -24.06 -3.86 6.74
N GLU A 436 -23.15 -3.04 7.27
CA GLU A 436 -22.74 -3.16 8.69
C GLU A 436 -23.92 -2.76 9.60
N GLU A 437 -24.10 -3.44 10.74
CA GLU A 437 -25.01 -2.92 11.77
C GLU A 437 -24.52 -1.53 12.20
N LEU A 438 -25.34 -0.50 11.97
CA LEU A 438 -25.14 0.87 12.46
C LEU A 438 -26.05 1.10 13.69
N PRO A 439 -25.61 0.68 14.91
CA PRO A 439 -26.43 0.72 16.11
C PRO A 439 -26.56 2.11 16.72
N HIS A 440 -25.63 3.03 16.43
CA HIS A 440 -25.62 4.36 17.00
C HIS A 440 -26.31 5.38 16.07
N VAL A 441 -26.95 6.37 16.66
CA VAL A 441 -27.65 7.47 15.97
C VAL A 441 -27.05 8.79 16.43
N LEU A 442 -26.61 9.63 15.48
CA LEU A 442 -26.11 10.98 15.74
C LEU A 442 -27.02 12.00 15.06
N GLU A 443 -27.49 12.99 15.79
CA GLU A 443 -28.38 14.06 15.31
C GLU A 443 -27.69 15.42 15.52
N VAL A 444 -27.80 16.32 14.53
CA VAL A 444 -27.26 17.67 14.57
C VAL A 444 -28.36 18.68 14.23
N GLU A 445 -28.78 19.52 15.18
CA GLU A 445 -29.86 20.50 15.05
C GLU A 445 -29.30 21.94 14.95
N GLY A 446 -29.51 22.59 13.80
CA GLY A 446 -29.12 23.97 13.57
C GLY A 446 -29.93 24.98 14.39
N GLN A 447 -29.30 26.07 14.84
CA GLN A 447 -29.92 27.04 15.75
C GLN A 447 -30.33 28.37 15.06
N GLY A 448 -30.60 28.34 13.75
CA GLY A 448 -31.04 29.50 12.95
C GLY A 448 -29.92 30.39 12.42
N SER A 449 -28.68 29.88 12.44
CA SER A 449 -27.54 30.42 11.71
C SER A 449 -26.87 29.29 10.92
N PRO A 450 -26.48 29.49 9.65
CA PRO A 450 -25.78 28.47 8.88
C PRO A 450 -24.53 28.02 9.65
N THR A 451 -24.50 26.74 9.97
CA THR A 451 -23.51 26.12 10.85
C THR A 451 -22.88 24.94 10.13
N SER A 452 -21.56 24.94 9.97
CA SER A 452 -20.83 23.85 9.32
C SER A 452 -20.10 22.99 10.34
N PHE A 453 -20.05 21.69 10.10
CA PHE A 453 -19.49 20.71 11.02
C PHE A 453 -18.78 19.56 10.31
N GLU A 454 -17.82 18.97 11.02
CA GLU A 454 -17.14 17.72 10.68
C GLU A 454 -17.37 16.71 11.81
N ILE A 455 -17.62 15.45 11.46
CA ILE A 455 -17.83 14.33 12.38
C ILE A 455 -16.89 13.22 11.95
N THR A 456 -16.18 12.56 12.89
CA THR A 456 -15.43 11.33 12.58
C THR A 456 -15.74 10.22 13.58
N VAL A 457 -15.90 8.99 13.07
CA VAL A 457 -16.13 7.76 13.85
C VAL A 457 -15.00 6.74 13.62
N GLU A 458 -14.93 5.70 14.46
CA GLU A 458 -14.00 4.58 14.27
C GLU A 458 -14.44 3.58 13.18
N GLY A 459 -15.75 3.44 12.96
CA GLY A 459 -16.35 2.49 12.01
C GLY A 459 -16.89 3.18 10.74
N THR A 460 -18.09 2.80 10.33
CA THR A 460 -18.81 3.31 9.16
C THR A 460 -19.85 4.33 9.61
N ILE A 461 -20.13 5.37 8.83
CA ILE A 461 -21.14 6.40 9.12
C ILE A 461 -21.90 6.78 7.84
N ASP A 462 -23.23 6.72 7.90
CA ASP A 462 -24.14 7.00 6.80
C ASP A 462 -25.22 8.01 7.21
N ILE A 463 -25.81 8.68 6.23
CA ILE A 463 -26.95 9.58 6.43
C ILE A 463 -28.24 8.78 6.64
N ALA A 464 -29.10 9.25 7.54
CA ALA A 464 -30.34 8.58 7.93
C ALA A 464 -31.56 9.53 8.00
N SER A 465 -31.41 10.79 7.60
CA SER A 465 -32.52 11.70 7.33
C SER A 465 -33.11 11.44 5.94
N GLU A 466 -34.40 11.08 5.88
CA GLU A 466 -35.13 10.82 4.62
C GLU A 466 -35.40 12.09 3.77
N ASP A 467 -35.29 13.27 4.37
CA ASP A 467 -35.45 14.57 3.70
C ASP A 467 -34.07 15.09 3.21
N ASP A 468 -33.84 15.05 1.89
CA ASP A 468 -32.70 15.70 1.22
C ASP A 468 -32.89 17.24 1.22
N PRO A 469 -32.04 18.04 1.88
CA PRO A 469 -32.15 19.49 1.85
C PRO A 469 -31.57 20.02 0.54
N GLU A 470 -32.44 20.40 -0.42
CA GLU A 470 -32.10 20.82 -1.80
C GLU A 470 -30.99 21.90 -1.98
N ASP A 471 -30.48 22.50 -0.89
CA ASP A 471 -29.44 23.54 -0.84
C ASP A 471 -28.21 23.20 0.07
N GLU A 472 -28.18 22.12 0.87
CA GLU A 472 -27.11 21.83 1.85
C GLU A 472 -26.26 20.57 1.51
N ALA A 473 -24.98 20.78 1.18
CA ALA A 473 -24.11 19.76 0.57
C ALA A 473 -23.38 18.85 1.57
N THR A 474 -24.03 17.77 1.99
CA THR A 474 -23.42 16.71 2.81
C THR A 474 -22.35 15.94 2.02
N THR A 475 -21.17 15.73 2.61
CA THR A 475 -20.08 14.95 2.01
C THR A 475 -19.58 13.90 2.99
N ILE A 476 -19.80 12.61 2.67
CA ILE A 476 -19.26 11.48 3.43
C ILE A 476 -17.95 11.01 2.76
N SER A 477 -16.91 10.78 3.55
CA SER A 477 -15.56 10.43 3.08
C SER A 477 -14.96 9.30 3.93
N GLY A 478 -15.56 8.12 3.88
CA GLY A 478 -15.20 6.99 4.74
C GLY A 478 -15.83 7.15 6.12
N SER A 479 -15.03 7.14 7.18
CA SER A 479 -15.52 7.30 8.56
C SER A 479 -15.71 8.76 9.01
N THR A 480 -15.61 9.72 8.07
CA THR A 480 -15.74 11.16 8.32
C THR A 480 -16.87 11.76 7.48
N VAL A 481 -17.71 12.59 8.08
CA VAL A 481 -18.73 13.41 7.41
C VAL A 481 -18.36 14.88 7.53
N GLN A 482 -18.47 15.64 6.44
CA GLN A 482 -18.51 17.10 6.44
C GLN A 482 -19.89 17.56 5.96
N SER A 483 -20.55 18.46 6.69
CA SER A 483 -21.88 18.96 6.33
C SER A 483 -22.17 20.35 6.92
N SER A 484 -23.38 20.86 6.70
CA SER A 484 -23.91 22.08 7.30
C SER A 484 -25.40 21.97 7.57
N VAL A 485 -25.89 22.64 8.61
CA VAL A 485 -27.32 22.83 8.91
C VAL A 485 -27.60 24.29 9.26
N THR A 486 -28.83 24.76 9.00
CA THR A 486 -29.26 26.14 9.28
C THR A 486 -30.37 26.25 10.35
N ASP A 487 -31.62 25.91 10.00
CA ASP A 487 -32.80 25.93 10.89
C ASP A 487 -33.35 24.50 11.15
N ASP A 488 -32.76 23.49 10.50
CA ASP A 488 -33.25 22.10 10.42
C ASP A 488 -32.29 21.12 11.14
N SER A 489 -32.68 19.84 11.25
CA SER A 489 -31.88 18.78 11.86
C SER A 489 -31.47 17.68 10.87
N GLN A 490 -30.20 17.29 10.92
CA GLN A 490 -29.66 16.19 10.11
C GLN A 490 -29.33 14.99 11.00
N THR A 491 -29.68 13.78 10.54
CA THR A 491 -29.47 12.53 11.29
C THR A 491 -28.55 11.59 10.53
N PHE A 492 -27.62 10.99 11.26
CA PHE A 492 -26.66 9.99 10.80
C PHE A 492 -26.81 8.72 11.63
N ARG A 493 -26.39 7.58 11.07
CA ARG A 493 -26.22 6.32 11.80
C ARG A 493 -24.80 5.83 11.62
N PHE A 494 -24.22 5.20 12.64
CA PHE A 494 -22.83 4.76 12.60
C PHE A 494 -22.51 3.51 13.41
N SER A 495 -21.37 2.89 13.07
CA SER A 495 -20.73 1.78 13.79
C SER A 495 -19.42 2.23 14.46
N GLY A 496 -19.01 1.53 15.52
CA GLY A 496 -17.84 1.92 16.33
C GLY A 496 -18.10 3.12 17.26
N ALA A 497 -17.04 3.78 17.73
CA ALA A 497 -17.14 4.95 18.60
C ALA A 497 -17.13 6.28 17.81
N LEU A 498 -17.79 7.29 18.37
CA LEU A 498 -17.66 8.69 17.94
C LEU A 498 -16.32 9.25 18.44
N THR A 499 -15.54 9.88 17.55
CA THR A 499 -14.15 10.32 17.85
C THR A 499 -13.90 11.81 17.69
N ASP A 500 -14.65 12.48 16.80
CA ASP A 500 -14.54 13.92 16.53
C ASP A 500 -15.93 14.50 16.21
N VAL A 501 -16.24 15.69 16.74
CA VAL A 501 -17.42 16.49 16.40
C VAL A 501 -17.00 17.98 16.34
N THR A 502 -16.23 18.35 15.32
CA THR A 502 -15.77 19.73 15.13
C THR A 502 -16.85 20.61 14.49
N VAL A 503 -17.41 21.58 15.23
CA VAL A 503 -18.19 22.68 14.66
C VAL A 503 -17.23 23.77 14.15
N ILE A 504 -17.28 24.06 12.84
CA ILE A 504 -16.29 24.85 12.10
C ILE A 504 -16.64 26.35 12.08
N ASP A 505 -17.91 26.67 11.86
CA ASP A 505 -18.51 28.01 11.95
C ASP A 505 -19.99 27.85 12.34
N GLY A 506 -20.56 28.80 13.09
CA GLY A 506 -21.94 28.75 13.61
C GLY A 506 -22.13 28.13 15.01
N GLU A 507 -23.37 27.75 15.34
CA GLU A 507 -23.80 27.13 16.61
C GLU A 507 -24.87 26.04 16.33
N ALA A 508 -24.63 24.80 16.77
CA ALA A 508 -25.55 23.67 16.63
C ALA A 508 -25.67 22.87 17.93
N THR A 509 -26.78 22.14 18.09
CA THR A 509 -26.98 21.14 19.14
C THR A 509 -26.66 19.75 18.57
N VAL A 510 -26.00 18.88 19.34
CA VAL A 510 -25.68 17.51 18.91
C VAL A 510 -26.23 16.48 19.92
N SER A 511 -26.88 15.43 19.41
CA SER A 511 -27.47 14.33 20.18
C SER A 511 -26.84 12.99 19.75
N LEU A 512 -26.36 12.18 20.70
CA LEU A 512 -25.90 10.81 20.48
C LEU A 512 -26.85 9.82 21.17
N ASP A 513 -27.42 8.88 20.42
CA ASP A 513 -28.42 7.90 20.86
C ASP A 513 -29.63 8.51 21.60
N GLY A 514 -29.92 9.79 21.32
CA GLY A 514 -30.99 10.59 21.91
C GLY A 514 -30.62 11.34 23.21
N ASP A 515 -29.38 11.21 23.71
CA ASP A 515 -28.84 12.04 24.79
C ASP A 515 -27.99 13.19 24.19
N GLN A 516 -28.22 14.43 24.64
CA GLN A 516 -27.46 15.59 24.16
C GLN A 516 -26.00 15.53 24.65
N ILE A 517 -25.04 15.71 23.74
CA ILE A 517 -23.60 15.78 24.02
C ILE A 517 -23.08 17.21 23.83
N ASP A 518 -21.93 17.53 24.44
CA ASP A 518 -21.17 18.74 24.13
C ASP A 518 -20.13 18.39 23.05
N PRO A 519 -20.12 19.05 21.87
CA PRO A 519 -19.08 18.84 20.87
C PRO A 519 -17.66 19.05 21.42
N ALA A 520 -17.47 19.87 22.47
CA ALA A 520 -16.16 20.05 23.10
C ALA A 520 -15.64 18.81 23.84
N ASP A 521 -16.48 17.79 24.08
CA ASP A 521 -16.05 16.49 24.61
C ASP A 521 -15.49 15.55 23.50
N TYR A 522 -15.61 15.91 22.21
CA TYR A 522 -15.28 15.06 21.06
C TYR A 522 -14.52 15.84 19.96
N GLY A 523 -13.22 15.56 19.76
CA GLY A 523 -12.40 16.19 18.71
C GLY A 523 -11.21 17.01 19.22
N ASP A 524 -11.04 17.12 20.54
CA ASP A 524 -9.76 17.49 21.15
C ASP A 524 -9.04 16.22 21.62
N HIS A 525 -7.73 16.07 21.33
CA HIS A 525 -6.96 14.92 21.84
C HIS A 525 -6.95 14.93 23.37
N GLU A 526 -7.52 13.89 24.01
CA GLU A 526 -7.63 13.66 25.47
C GLU A 526 -6.56 14.44 26.25
N LEU A 527 -6.94 15.61 26.77
CA LEU A 527 -6.02 16.76 26.96
C LEU A 527 -4.76 16.39 27.75
N LEU A 528 -3.70 16.05 27.01
CA LEU A 528 -2.52 15.32 27.50
C LEU A 528 -2.06 15.87 28.86
N PRO A 529 -2.21 15.10 29.96
CA PRO A 529 -2.38 15.69 31.30
C PRO A 529 -1.08 16.14 31.97
N HIS A 530 0.09 15.85 31.39
CA HIS A 530 1.39 16.14 31.98
C HIS A 530 2.16 17.18 31.14
N ALA A 531 2.80 18.14 31.80
CA ALA A 531 3.64 19.15 31.16
C ALA A 531 5.13 18.86 31.38
N LEU A 532 5.93 19.03 30.34
CA LEU A 532 7.38 19.13 30.42
C LEU A 532 7.77 20.54 29.93
N VAL A 533 8.53 21.27 30.76
CA VAL A 533 9.05 22.60 30.42
C VAL A 533 10.57 22.56 30.49
N ILE A 534 11.22 23.03 29.43
CA ILE A 534 12.67 23.25 29.36
C ILE A 534 12.90 24.76 29.33
N ASP A 535 13.64 25.30 30.30
CA ASP A 535 13.85 26.75 30.44
C ASP A 535 15.34 27.12 30.31
N GLY A 536 15.69 27.78 29.21
CA GLY A 536 17.02 28.30 28.93
C GLY A 536 17.24 29.75 29.39
N THR A 537 16.23 30.46 29.89
CA THR A 537 16.31 31.92 30.12
C THR A 537 17.38 32.35 31.13
N ASP A 538 17.65 31.51 32.14
CA ASP A 538 18.71 31.70 33.15
C ASP A 538 20.08 31.07 32.76
N ALA A 539 20.22 30.51 31.55
CA ALA A 539 21.44 29.82 31.11
C ALA A 539 22.43 30.75 30.35
N ASP A 540 23.72 30.72 30.76
CA ASP A 540 24.78 31.49 30.07
C ASP A 540 25.06 31.04 28.62
N GLU A 541 24.71 29.80 28.27
CA GLU A 541 25.01 29.12 27.00
C GLU A 541 23.82 28.22 26.61
N PRO A 542 23.47 28.09 25.31
CA PRO A 542 22.36 27.24 24.87
C PRO A 542 22.48 25.78 25.30
N SER A 543 21.34 25.14 25.51
CA SER A 543 21.23 23.76 25.98
C SER A 543 20.42 22.91 25.01
N THR A 544 20.96 21.75 24.61
CA THR A 544 20.20 20.79 23.78
C THR A 544 19.65 19.66 24.63
N TYR A 545 18.47 19.15 24.28
CA TYR A 545 17.80 18.08 25.01
C TYR A 545 17.21 17.02 24.07
N SER A 546 16.96 15.84 24.63
CA SER A 546 16.17 14.79 24.00
C SER A 546 15.47 13.97 25.08
N PHE A 547 14.22 13.60 24.83
CA PHE A 547 13.45 12.75 25.74
C PHE A 547 12.55 11.77 24.98
N LYS A 548 11.97 10.81 25.69
CA LYS A 548 10.94 9.91 25.17
C LYS A 548 9.85 9.70 26.21
N ALA A 549 8.59 9.83 25.83
CA ALA A 549 7.44 9.43 26.64
C ALA A 549 7.04 7.97 26.37
N SER A 550 6.30 7.37 27.31
CA SER A 550 5.54 6.14 27.07
C SER A 550 4.24 6.43 26.30
N GLY A 551 3.68 7.62 26.47
CA GLY A 551 2.52 8.16 25.76
C GLY A 551 2.83 9.00 24.53
N SER A 552 1.80 9.68 24.01
CA SER A 552 1.86 10.72 22.98
C SER A 552 2.54 11.98 23.51
N VAL A 553 3.02 12.84 22.59
CA VAL A 553 3.67 14.12 22.93
C VAL A 553 3.33 15.18 21.88
N VAL A 554 2.99 16.40 22.31
CA VAL A 554 2.80 17.57 21.43
C VAL A 554 3.55 18.80 21.97
N LYS A 555 3.95 19.73 21.09
CA LYS A 555 4.52 21.04 21.47
C LYS A 555 3.44 21.94 22.08
N SER A 556 3.82 22.94 22.88
CA SER A 556 2.87 23.89 23.45
C SER A 556 3.48 25.25 23.82
N GLU A 557 2.63 26.27 23.85
CA GLU A 557 2.93 27.61 24.38
C GLU A 557 2.74 27.70 25.92
N TYR A 558 2.73 26.56 26.62
CA TYR A 558 2.48 26.51 28.06
C TYR A 558 3.57 27.28 28.85
N GLN A 559 3.13 28.17 29.74
CA GLN A 559 3.98 29.16 30.45
C GLN A 559 4.72 30.14 29.52
N ASP A 560 4.04 30.63 28.47
CA ASP A 560 4.58 31.57 27.47
C ASP A 560 5.80 31.02 26.70
N ALA A 561 5.89 29.69 26.58
CA ALA A 561 6.92 28.99 25.83
C ALA A 561 6.77 29.20 24.30
N SER A 562 7.88 29.06 23.57
CA SER A 562 7.90 29.11 22.12
C SER A 562 7.68 27.73 21.49
N ILE A 563 6.89 27.68 20.41
CA ILE A 563 6.88 26.57 19.47
C ILE A 563 7.97 26.86 18.42
N ASP A 564 9.17 26.31 18.63
CA ASP A 564 10.28 26.39 17.67
C ASP A 564 10.10 25.33 16.55
N ASP A 565 10.48 25.63 15.30
CA ASP A 565 10.44 24.66 14.19
C ASP A 565 11.72 23.83 14.03
N GLU A 566 12.82 24.17 14.72
CA GLU A 566 14.02 23.32 14.85
C GLU A 566 13.80 22.12 15.81
N ASP A 567 12.79 22.18 16.68
CA ASP A 567 12.40 21.07 17.58
C ASP A 567 11.75 19.91 16.80
N VAL A 568 12.21 18.68 17.01
CA VAL A 568 11.80 17.49 16.25
C VAL A 568 11.09 16.47 17.16
N ILE A 569 9.87 16.07 16.78
CA ILE A 569 9.13 14.95 17.38
C ILE A 569 9.11 13.77 16.40
N GLU A 570 9.72 12.64 16.79
CA GLU A 570 9.69 11.35 16.08
C GLU A 570 8.79 10.37 16.85
N GLY A 571 7.48 10.48 16.65
CA GLY A 571 6.47 9.68 17.37
C GLY A 571 6.41 10.05 18.85
N LYS A 572 6.97 9.21 19.71
CA LYS A 572 7.01 9.42 21.18
C LYS A 572 8.34 9.99 21.69
N ALA A 573 9.30 10.22 20.79
CA ALA A 573 10.63 10.74 21.11
C ALA A 573 10.80 12.17 20.58
N VAL A 574 11.49 13.01 21.35
CA VAL A 574 11.67 14.44 21.06
C VAL A 574 13.14 14.83 21.12
N ARG A 575 13.55 15.80 20.31
CA ARG A 575 14.85 16.48 20.34
C ARG A 575 14.64 17.98 20.14
N GLY A 576 15.33 18.80 20.94
CA GLY A 576 15.18 20.25 20.86
C GLY A 576 16.34 21.03 21.47
N ALA A 577 16.24 22.35 21.44
CA ALA A 577 17.30 23.25 21.91
C ALA A 577 16.82 24.61 22.42
N VAL A 578 16.97 24.86 23.72
CA VAL A 578 16.72 26.20 24.29
C VAL A 578 17.98 27.07 24.26
N GLY A 579 17.83 28.29 23.76
CA GLY A 579 18.79 29.38 23.92
C GLY A 579 18.47 30.20 25.18
N ASN A 580 17.75 31.31 24.99
CA ASN A 580 17.32 32.25 26.04
C ASN A 580 15.79 32.34 26.16
N TRP A 581 15.11 31.22 25.93
CA TRP A 581 13.65 31.06 25.88
C TRP A 581 13.24 29.76 26.58
N LEU A 582 11.94 29.44 26.56
CA LEU A 582 11.38 28.21 27.08
C LEU A 582 10.76 27.39 25.94
N ASP A 583 10.94 26.08 25.97
CA ASP A 583 10.19 25.13 25.15
C ASP A 583 9.27 24.32 26.08
N ALA A 584 8.02 24.07 25.68
CA ALA A 584 7.08 23.29 26.49
C ALA A 584 6.33 22.23 25.66
N TYR A 585 5.98 21.14 26.34
CA TYR A 585 5.37 19.95 25.75
C TYR A 585 4.26 19.41 26.66
N TRP A 586 3.16 18.94 26.07
CA TRP A 586 2.18 18.10 26.75
C TRP A 586 2.39 16.63 26.39
N PHE A 587 2.24 15.74 27.37
CA PHE A 587 2.39 14.29 27.20
C PHE A 587 1.47 13.50 28.14
N ASP A 588 1.25 12.21 27.82
CA ASP A 588 0.68 11.21 28.72
C ASP A 588 1.69 10.12 29.11
N GLY A 589 1.43 9.43 30.22
CA GLY A 589 2.30 8.38 30.76
C GLY A 589 3.62 8.90 31.33
N ASP A 590 4.63 8.03 31.44
CA ASP A 590 5.92 8.37 32.05
C ASP A 590 6.94 8.86 31.01
N ILE A 591 7.90 9.69 31.43
CA ILE A 591 9.14 9.94 30.66
C ILE A 591 10.08 8.74 30.83
N GLU A 592 10.28 7.96 29.77
CA GLU A 592 11.09 6.73 29.74
C GLU A 592 12.61 6.99 29.62
N ASP A 593 13.00 8.04 28.88
CA ASP A 593 14.39 8.44 28.66
C ASP A 593 14.48 9.97 28.61
N PHE A 594 15.58 10.53 29.13
CA PHE A 594 15.82 11.97 29.17
C PHE A 594 17.32 12.28 29.20
N THR A 595 17.78 13.11 28.26
CA THR A 595 19.16 13.61 28.16
C THR A 595 19.14 15.12 27.97
N LEU A 596 19.88 15.84 28.83
CA LEU A 596 20.14 17.28 28.71
C LEU A 596 21.65 17.53 28.58
N CYS A 597 22.01 18.32 27.59
CA CYS A 597 23.36 18.77 27.28
C CYS A 597 23.43 20.31 27.40
N GLY A 598 23.52 20.82 28.63
CA GLY A 598 23.63 22.25 28.89
C GLY A 598 23.41 22.63 30.36
N LYS A 599 22.73 23.77 30.57
CA LYS A 599 22.42 24.36 31.89
C LYS A 599 20.93 24.67 32.12
N ALA A 600 20.09 24.52 31.09
CA ALA A 600 18.66 24.80 31.20
C ALA A 600 18.01 24.11 32.40
N ALA A 601 17.02 24.78 33.00
CA ALA A 601 16.15 24.15 33.98
C ALA A 601 15.19 23.20 33.25
N VAL A 602 14.74 22.17 33.97
CA VAL A 602 13.79 21.16 33.49
C VAL A 602 12.76 20.96 34.58
N ASP A 603 11.50 21.20 34.26
CA ASP A 603 10.37 20.95 35.15
C ASP A 603 9.42 19.93 34.52
N VAL A 604 9.01 18.94 35.32
CA VAL A 604 8.14 17.84 34.88
C VAL A 604 6.95 17.77 35.82
N GLN A 605 5.80 18.18 35.32
CA GLN A 605 4.59 18.35 36.10
C GLN A 605 3.54 17.35 35.64
N TYR A 606 3.14 16.43 36.52
CA TYR A 606 2.12 15.43 36.23
C TYR A 606 0.75 15.92 36.72
N ASN A 607 -0.27 15.82 35.86
CA ASN A 607 -1.66 16.21 36.13
C ASN A 607 -1.83 17.71 36.40
N VAL A 608 -1.29 18.53 35.50
CA VAL A 608 -1.37 20.01 35.54
C VAL A 608 -2.74 20.50 35.10
N ARG A 609 -3.30 19.80 34.11
CA ARG A 609 -4.69 19.93 33.68
C ARG A 609 -5.49 19.07 34.64
N GLU A 610 -6.28 19.71 35.51
CA GLU A 610 -7.31 19.00 36.27
C GLU A 610 -8.39 18.54 35.27
N GLN A 611 -8.50 17.23 35.10
CA GLN A 611 -9.60 16.51 34.45
C GLN A 611 -10.53 16.00 35.56
#